data_AF-A0A968MV42-F1
#
_entry.id   AF-A0A968MV42-F1
#
_cell.length_a   1.000
_cell.length_b   1.000
_cell.length_c   1.000
_cell.angle_alpha   90.00
_cell.angle_beta   90.00
_cell.angle_gamma   90.00
#
_symmetry.space_group_name_H-M   'P 1'
#
loop_
_entity.id
_entity.type
_entity.pdbx_description
1 polymer ?
#
loop_
_entity_poly.entity_id
_entity_poly.type
_entity_poly.pdbx_seq_one_letter_code
_entity_poly.pdbx_strand_id
1 'polypeptide(L)'
;MLPNVREEMVKSISLVVPLQRVTNQLIMEILQHSDAKGKITLKFKIVDAVENLAVDLFSRNTRINITEEFINYLRATDGIEFKLN
;
A
#
# COMPACT_ATOMS: atom_id res chain seq x y z
N MET A 1 13.28 21.58 3.74
CA MET A 1 12.45 21.07 4.85
C MET A 1 12.77 19.60 5.03
N LEU A 2 13.09 19.17 6.24
CA LEU A 2 13.75 17.89 6.56
C LEU A 2 12.89 16.68 6.10
N PRO A 3 13.38 15.85 5.15
CA PRO A 3 12.71 14.61 4.72
C PRO A 3 12.42 13.64 5.88
N ASN A 4 13.27 13.67 6.90
CA ASN A 4 13.31 12.70 7.99
C ASN A 4 12.10 12.77 8.96
N VAL A 5 11.36 13.87 8.99
CA VAL A 5 10.22 14.02 9.92
C VAL A 5 8.95 13.31 9.39
N ARG A 6 8.84 13.12 8.07
CA ARG A 6 7.70 12.42 7.48
C ARG A 6 7.78 10.91 7.69
N GLU A 7 8.97 10.33 7.67
CA GLU A 7 9.16 8.87 7.82
C GLU A 7 8.82 8.37 9.24
N GLU A 8 9.07 9.16 10.29
CA GLU A 8 8.75 8.76 11.66
C GLU A 8 7.27 8.87 12.04
N MET A 9 6.47 9.63 11.27
CA MET A 9 5.05 9.86 11.61
C MET A 9 4.07 8.91 10.91
N VAL A 10 4.47 8.24 9.83
CA VAL A 10 3.56 7.33 9.10
C VAL A 10 3.44 6.02 9.86
N LYS A 11 2.24 5.75 10.39
CA LYS A 11 1.92 4.50 11.08
C LYS A 11 1.32 3.47 10.14
N SER A 12 0.60 3.93 9.13
CA SER A 12 0.01 3.03 8.14
C SER A 12 -0.12 3.67 6.76
N ILE A 13 0.07 2.87 5.73
CA ILE A 13 -0.23 3.25 4.36
C ILE A 13 -1.50 2.52 3.91
N SER A 14 -2.46 3.27 3.36
CA SER A 14 -3.70 2.75 2.80
C SER A 14 -3.64 2.78 1.29
N LEU A 15 -3.76 1.62 0.66
CA LEU A 15 -3.79 1.41 -0.77
C LEU A 15 -5.22 1.21 -1.21
N VAL A 16 -5.72 2.05 -2.12
CA VAL A 16 -7.03 1.87 -2.76
C VAL A 16 -6.78 1.20 -4.10
N VAL A 17 -7.35 0.00 -4.27
CA VAL A 17 -7.11 -0.84 -5.43
C VAL A 17 -8.46 -1.28 -6.01
N PRO A 18 -8.71 -1.07 -7.31
CA PRO A 18 -9.89 -1.61 -7.97
C PRO A 18 -9.86 -3.14 -7.96
N LEU A 19 -11.00 -3.79 -7.72
CA LEU A 19 -11.11 -5.25 -7.68
C LEU A 19 -10.49 -5.93 -8.92
N GLN A 20 -10.68 -5.33 -10.09
CA GLN A 20 -10.16 -5.81 -11.38
C GLN A 20 -8.62 -5.84 -11.47
N ARG A 21 -7.93 -5.07 -10.63
CA ARG A 21 -6.47 -5.02 -10.57
C ARG A 21 -5.88 -5.94 -9.52
N VAL A 22 -6.70 -6.53 -8.64
CA VAL A 22 -6.25 -7.47 -7.61
C VAL A 22 -5.87 -8.79 -8.28
N THR A 23 -4.61 -8.90 -8.67
CA THR A 23 -4.04 -10.10 -9.30
C THR A 23 -2.93 -10.68 -8.42
N ASN A 24 -2.63 -11.96 -8.63
CA ASN A 24 -1.49 -12.61 -7.97
C ASN A 24 -0.17 -11.87 -8.24
N GLN A 25 0.00 -11.33 -9.45
CA GLN A 25 1.18 -10.55 -9.81
C GLN A 25 1.29 -9.28 -8.96
N LEU A 26 0.21 -8.50 -8.85
CA LEU A 26 0.20 -7.29 -8.03
C LEU A 26 0.54 -7.60 -6.57
N ILE A 27 -0.01 -8.69 -6.03
CA ILE A 27 0.26 -9.13 -4.66
C ILE A 27 1.74 -9.48 -4.48
N MET A 28 2.34 -10.21 -5.44
CA MET A 28 3.76 -10.56 -5.41
C MET A 28 4.65 -9.32 -5.51
N GLU A 29 4.33 -8.39 -6.41
CA GLU A 29 5.10 -7.15 -6.58
C GLU A 29 5.07 -6.29 -5.30
N ILE A 30 3.89 -6.14 -4.68
CA ILE A 30 3.77 -5.42 -3.39
C ILE A 30 4.60 -6.11 -2.32
N LEU A 31 4.55 -7.45 -2.22
CA LEU A 31 5.34 -8.19 -1.24
C LEU A 31 6.85 -8.07 -1.49
N GLN A 32 7.28 -8.11 -2.76
CA GLN A 32 8.67 -8.02 -3.18
C GLN A 32 9.26 -6.64 -2.90
N HIS A 33 8.51 -5.57 -3.20
CA HIS A 33 8.94 -4.20 -2.95
C HIS A 33 8.70 -3.75 -1.50
N SER A 34 7.97 -4.54 -0.71
CA SER A 34 7.78 -4.27 0.71
C SER A 34 8.86 -4.92 1.57
N ASP A 35 9.60 -4.11 2.32
CA ASP A 35 10.57 -4.64 3.29
C ASP A 35 9.86 -5.08 4.58
N ALA A 36 9.75 -6.39 4.80
CA ALA A 36 9.09 -7.00 5.95
C ALA A 36 9.71 -6.67 7.34
N LYS A 37 10.83 -5.92 7.39
CA LYS A 37 11.49 -5.51 8.65
C LYS A 37 11.08 -4.13 9.16
N GLY A 38 9.97 -3.57 8.67
CA GLY A 38 9.53 -2.24 9.10
C GLY A 38 8.50 -2.21 10.23
N LYS A 39 7.95 -1.02 10.48
CA LYS A 39 6.99 -0.75 11.55
C LYS A 39 5.61 -0.32 11.03
N ILE A 40 5.47 -0.14 9.72
CA ILE A 40 4.29 0.47 9.10
C ILE A 40 3.31 -0.62 8.71
N THR A 41 2.02 -0.40 9.00
CA THR A 41 0.95 -1.32 8.61
C THR A 41 0.47 -1.02 7.19
N LEU A 42 0.37 -2.06 6.36
CA LEU A 42 -0.30 -1.97 5.06
C LEU A 42 -1.81 -2.13 5.26
N LYS A 43 -2.57 -1.19 4.74
CA LYS A 43 -4.03 -1.27 4.61
C LYS A 43 -4.37 -1.30 3.14
N PHE A 44 -5.37 -2.07 2.78
CA PHE A 44 -5.89 -2.18 1.42
C PHE A 44 -7.38 -1.91 1.45
N LYS A 45 -7.86 -1.09 0.53
CA LYS A 45 -9.27 -0.86 0.28
C LYS A 45 -9.54 -1.34 -1.13
N ILE A 46 -10.16 -2.52 -1.24
CA ILE A 46 -10.53 -3.08 -2.53
C ILE A 46 -11.89 -2.50 -2.91
N VAL A 47 -11.96 -1.81 -4.05
CA VAL A 47 -13.18 -1.15 -4.51
C VAL A 47 -13.69 -1.84 -5.76
N ASP A 48 -14.96 -2.24 -5.75
CA ASP A 48 -15.70 -2.68 -6.91
C ASP A 48 -16.67 -1.57 -7.34
N ALA A 49 -16.36 -0.92 -8.45
CA ALA A 49 -17.19 0.16 -9.00
C ALA A 49 -18.48 -0.36 -9.66
N VAL A 50 -18.53 -1.65 -10.02
CA VAL A 50 -19.70 -2.25 -10.68
C VAL A 50 -20.79 -2.54 -9.64
N GLU A 51 -20.41 -3.18 -8.55
CA GLU A 51 -21.32 -3.57 -7.46
C GLU A 51 -21.39 -2.52 -6.33
N ASN A 52 -20.64 -1.41 -6.46
CA ASN A 52 -20.50 -0.35 -5.45
C ASN A 52 -20.12 -0.91 -4.06
N LEU A 53 -19.23 -1.90 -4.07
CA LEU A 53 -18.74 -2.60 -2.88
C LEU A 53 -17.33 -2.13 -2.54
N ALA A 54 -17.00 -2.02 -1.26
CA ALA A 54 -15.64 -1.85 -0.81
C ALA A 54 -15.31 -2.78 0.35
N VAL A 55 -14.11 -3.37 0.31
CA VAL A 55 -13.59 -4.23 1.38
C VAL A 55 -12.31 -3.64 1.91
N ASP A 56 -12.29 -3.32 3.20
CA ASP A 56 -11.11 -2.86 3.91
C ASP A 56 -10.36 -4.05 4.52
N LEU A 57 -9.08 -4.16 4.18
CA LEU A 57 -8.15 -5.19 4.59
C LEU A 57 -6.90 -4.55 5.20
N PHE A 58 -6.19 -5.28 6.05
CA PHE A 58 -4.94 -4.81 6.62
C PHE A 58 -4.00 -5.97 6.93
N SER A 59 -2.69 -5.71 6.85
CA SER A 59 -1.67 -6.66 7.22
C SER A 59 -1.63 -6.82 8.74
N ARG A 60 -1.98 -8.02 9.22
CA ARG A 60 -2.01 -8.33 10.66
C ARG A 60 -0.62 -8.64 11.22
N ASN A 61 0.13 -9.46 10.49
CA ASN A 61 1.41 -9.99 10.95
C ASN A 61 2.61 -9.40 10.20
N THR A 62 2.38 -8.81 9.03
CA THR A 62 3.44 -8.23 8.19
C THR A 62 3.47 -6.73 8.39
N ARG A 63 4.60 -6.20 8.88
CA ARG A 63 4.87 -4.77 8.91
C ARG A 63 5.93 -4.45 7.88
N ILE A 64 5.78 -3.32 7.22
CA ILE A 64 6.68 -2.95 6.13
C ILE A 64 7.43 -1.67 6.46
N ASN A 65 8.56 -1.45 5.81
CA ASN A 65 9.18 -0.13 5.78
C ASN A 65 8.77 0.56 4.47
N ILE A 66 8.49 1.86 4.54
CA ILE A 66 8.26 2.65 3.33
C ILE A 66 9.62 3.05 2.79
N THR A 67 10.02 2.42 1.70
CA THR A 67 11.22 2.79 0.95
C THR A 67 10.83 3.69 -0.22
N GLU A 68 11.80 4.46 -0.72
CA GLU A 68 11.60 5.27 -1.92
C GLU A 68 11.24 4.41 -3.15
N GLU A 69 11.81 3.21 -3.24
CA GLU A 69 11.47 2.21 -4.26
C GLU A 69 9.99 1.81 -4.20
N PHE A 70 9.46 1.53 -2.99
CA PHE A 70 8.06 1.19 -2.81
C PHE A 70 7.13 2.34 -3.20
N ILE A 71 7.47 3.58 -2.83
CA ILE A 71 6.68 4.76 -3.24
C ILE A 71 6.73 4.97 -4.76
N ASN A 72 7.88 4.79 -5.38
CA ASN A 72 8.03 4.93 -6.82
C ASN A 72 7.25 3.86 -7.58
N TYR A 73 7.27 2.62 -7.09
CA TYR A 73 6.44 1.53 -7.60
C TYR A 73 4.95 1.91 -7.52
N LEU A 74 4.46 2.33 -6.35
CA LEU A 74 3.05 2.72 -6.18
C LEU A 74 2.63 3.89 -7.08
N ARG A 75 3.53 4.84 -7.36
CA ARG A 75 3.27 5.95 -8.29
C ARG A 75 3.30 5.53 -9.76
N ALA A 76 4.11 4.53 -10.10
CA ALA A 76 4.19 3.99 -11.45
C ALA A 76 3.01 3.05 -11.77
N THR A 77 2.41 2.43 -10.74
CA THR A 77 1.26 1.54 -10.91
C THR A 77 -0.02 2.34 -11.12
N ASP A 78 -0.39 2.50 -12.39
CA ASP A 78 -1.63 3.14 -12.79
C ASP A 78 -2.86 2.48 -12.13
N GLY A 79 -3.80 3.29 -11.65
CA GLY A 79 -5.04 2.80 -11.04
C GLY A 79 -4.93 2.34 -9.59
N ILE A 80 -3.77 2.54 -8.93
CA ILE A 80 -3.65 2.39 -7.47
C ILE A 80 -3.47 3.76 -6.84
N GLU A 81 -4.32 4.10 -5.89
CA GLU A 81 -4.14 5.29 -5.06
C GLU A 81 -3.57 4.91 -3.71
N PHE A 82 -2.70 5.73 -3.14
CA PHE A 82 -2.16 5.48 -1.80
C PHE A 82 -2.26 6.71 -0.91
N LYS A 83 -2.48 6.46 0.39
CA LYS A 83 -2.56 7.49 1.44
C LYS A 83 -1.68 7.10 2.62
N LEU A 84 -0.86 8.04 3.09
CA LEU A 84 -0.05 7.89 4.29
C LEU A 84 -0.86 8.40 5.49
N ASN A 85 -0.94 7.62 6.58
CA ASN A 85 -1.66 7.95 7.82
C ASN A 85 -0.78 7.80 9.05
#